data_AF-A0A3D1TI65-F1
#
_entry.id   AF-A0A3D1TI65-F1
#
_cell.length_a   1.000
_cell.length_b   1.000
_cell.length_c   1.000
_cell.angle_alpha   90.00
_cell.angle_beta   90.00
_cell.angle_gamma   90.00
#
_symmetry.space_group_name_H-M   'P 1'
#
loop_
_entity.id
_entity.type
_entity.pdbx_description
1 polymer ?
#
loop_
_entity_poly.entity_id
_entity_poly.type
_entity_poly.pdbx_seq_one_letter_code
_entity_poly.pdbx_strand_id
1 'polypeptide(L)' 'GLDVDNVTHVINYDLPVEAETYVHRIGRTARAGARGDAISFCCAEDRAYLRSIENLLGQPVPAEL' A
#
# COMPACT_ATOMS: atom_id res chain seq x y z
N GLY A 1 10.22 11.86 4.08
CA GLY A 1 10.12 10.39 4.23
C GLY A 1 11.50 9.78 4.23
N LEU A 2 11.66 8.55 4.70
CA LEU A 2 12.93 7.82 4.64
C LEU A 2 13.37 7.61 3.19
N ASP A 3 14.64 7.84 2.90
CA ASP A 3 15.21 7.64 1.58
C ASP A 3 16.10 6.41 1.61
N VAL A 4 15.64 5.37 0.91
CA VAL A 4 16.31 4.08 0.81
C VAL A 4 16.31 3.74 -0.66
N ASP A 5 17.51 3.59 -1.21
CA ASP A 5 17.67 3.34 -2.63
C ASP A 5 17.19 1.93 -3.01
N ASN A 6 16.61 1.82 -4.21
CA ASN A 6 16.30 0.56 -4.86
C ASN A 6 15.34 -0.37 -4.09
N VAL A 7 14.37 0.19 -3.36
CA VAL A 7 13.29 -0.59 -2.76
C VAL A 7 12.39 -1.17 -3.87
N THR A 8 12.44 -2.48 -4.07
CA THR A 8 11.64 -3.19 -5.09
C THR A 8 10.27 -3.60 -4.60
N HIS A 9 10.11 -3.82 -3.28
CA HIS A 9 8.88 -4.29 -2.67
C HIS A 9 8.56 -3.52 -1.40
N VAL A 10 7.29 -3.21 -1.21
CA VAL A 10 6.73 -2.76 0.07
C VAL A 10 5.72 -3.80 0.53
N ILE A 11 5.87 -4.27 1.77
CA ILE A 11 4.93 -5.21 2.38
C ILE A 11 4.26 -4.51 3.56
N ASN A 12 2.96 -4.26 3.46
CA ASN A 12 2.15 -3.87 4.61
C ASN A 12 1.73 -5.15 5.33
N TYR A 13 2.45 -5.50 6.39
CA TYR A 13 2.11 -6.65 7.22
C TYR A 13 0.72 -6.46 7.87
N ASP A 14 0.46 -5.25 8.36
CA ASP A 14 -0.85 -4.79 8.80
C ASP A 14 -1.28 -3.59 7.96
N LEU A 15 -2.56 -3.55 7.57
CA LEU A 15 -3.11 -2.38 6.89
C LEU A 15 -3.08 -1.16 7.82
N PRO A 16 -2.64 0.01 7.33
CA PRO A 16 -2.70 1.22 8.12
C PRO A 16 -4.16 1.65 8.31
N VAL A 17 -4.44 2.23 9.49
CA VAL A 17 -5.76 2.75 9.83
C VAL A 17 -6.13 3.95 8.94
N GLU A 18 -5.17 4.85 8.69
CA GLU A 18 -5.34 6.01 7.80
C GLU A 18 -4.93 5.66 6.35
N ALA A 19 -5.78 6.01 5.39
CA ALA A 19 -5.56 5.72 3.99
C ALA A 19 -4.35 6.49 3.41
N GLU A 20 -4.09 7.70 3.88
CA GLU A 20 -2.94 8.50 3.46
C GLU A 20 -1.62 7.83 3.88
N THR A 21 -1.62 7.15 5.03
CA THR A 21 -0.47 6.36 5.50
C THR A 21 -0.16 5.22 4.53
N TYR A 22 -1.17 4.58 3.93
CA TYR A 22 -0.98 3.57 2.89
C TYR A 22 -0.23 4.14 1.69
N VAL A 23 -0.69 5.27 1.15
CA VAL A 23 -0.04 5.94 -0.01
C VAL A 23 1.41 6.30 0.31
N HIS A 24 1.67 6.83 1.51
CA HIS A 24 3.02 7.16 1.96
C HIS A 24 3.93 5.94 2.12
N ARG A 25 3.39 4.79 2.54
CA ARG A 25 4.14 3.53 2.69
C ARG A 25 4.49 2.95 1.32
N ILE A 26 3.52 2.80 0.42
CA ILE A 26 3.77 2.21 -0.90
C ILE A 26 4.67 3.11 -1.77
N GLY A 27 4.65 4.43 -1.56
CA GLY A 27 5.55 5.40 -2.20
C GLY A 27 7.04 5.25 -1.84
N ARG A 28 7.43 4.19 -1.12
CA ARG A 28 8.82 3.78 -0.91
C ARG A 28 9.38 2.99 -2.09
N THR A 29 8.54 2.30 -2.85
CA THR A 29 8.94 1.61 -4.08
C THR A 29 8.55 2.42 -5.33
N ALA A 30 8.83 1.90 -6.53
CA ALA A 30 8.48 2.49 -7.83
C ALA A 30 8.96 3.95 -8.02
N ARG A 31 10.13 4.29 -7.47
CA ARG A 31 10.73 5.63 -7.57
C ARG A 31 11.58 5.78 -8.83
N ALA A 32 11.76 7.03 -9.28
CA ALA A 32 12.66 7.37 -10.39
C ALA A 32 12.41 6.56 -11.69
N GLY A 33 11.15 6.23 -11.97
CA GLY A 33 10.77 5.45 -13.16
C GLY A 33 11.02 3.94 -13.04
N ALA A 34 11.53 3.46 -11.91
CA ALA A 34 11.62 2.03 -11.63
C ALA A 34 10.23 1.42 -11.41
N ARG A 35 10.14 0.10 -11.63
CA ARG A 35 8.97 -0.69 -11.20
C ARG A 35 9.09 -1.03 -9.72
N GLY A 36 7.95 -1.32 -9.11
CA GLY A 36 7.87 -1.66 -7.70
C GLY A 36 6.52 -2.25 -7.37
N ASP A 37 6.52 -3.20 -6.45
CA ASP A 37 5.32 -3.92 -6.02
C ASP A 37 4.98 -3.58 -4.57
N ALA A 38 3.69 -3.41 -4.30
CA ALA A 38 3.16 -3.19 -2.97
C ALA A 38 2.16 -4.29 -2.64
N ILE A 39 2.48 -5.09 -1.62
CA ILE A 39 1.66 -6.21 -1.16
C ILE A 39 1.15 -5.86 0.24
N SER A 40 -0.12 -6.11 0.49
CA SER A 40 -0.73 -5.84 1.80
C SER A 40 -1.52 -7.04 2.26
N PHE A 41 -1.31 -7.47 3.49
CA PHE A 41 -2.19 -8.46 4.11
C PHE A 41 -3.41 -7.75 4.67
N CYS A 42 -4.58 -8.35 4.45
CA CYS A 42 -5.86 -7.83 4.90
C CYS A 42 -6.65 -8.96 5.53
N CYS A 43 -6.94 -8.86 6.82
CA CYS A 43 -7.86 -9.77 7.49
C CYS A 43 -9.31 -9.26 7.39
N ALA A 44 -10.25 -9.96 8.03
CA ALA A 44 -11.66 -9.58 8.01
C ALA A 44 -11.89 -8.23 8.73
N GLU A 45 -11.13 -7.99 9.80
CA GLU A 45 -11.17 -6.80 10.64
C GLU A 45 -10.67 -5.56 9.89
N ASP A 46 -9.72 -5.72 8.95
CA ASP A 46 -9.13 -4.62 8.19
C ASP A 46 -10.02 -4.10 7.04
N ARG A 47 -11.14 -4.76 6.75
CA ARG A 47 -12.00 -4.41 5.60
C ARG A 47 -12.46 -2.96 5.59
N ALA A 48 -12.63 -2.35 6.77
CA ALA A 48 -12.98 -0.94 6.87
C ALA A 48 -11.82 -0.04 6.39
N TYR A 49 -10.58 -0.38 6.74
CA TYR A 49 -9.39 0.34 6.32
C TYR A 49 -9.13 0.16 4.83
N LEU A 50 -9.29 -1.06 4.32
CA LEU A 50 -9.20 -1.35 2.88
C LEU A 50 -10.17 -0.47 2.07
N ARG A 51 -11.44 -0.38 2.50
CA ARG A 51 -12.42 0.49 1.83
C ARG A 51 -12.00 1.96 1.82
N SER A 52 -11.46 2.46 2.94
CA SER A 52 -10.95 3.84 3.01
C SER A 52 -9.79 4.06 2.04
N ILE A 53 -8.89 3.09 1.91
CA ILE A 53 -7.78 3.10 0.96
C ILE A 53 -8.29 3.13 -0.48
N GLU A 54 -9.19 2.21 -0.84
CA GLU A 54 -9.77 2.14 -2.20
C GLU A 54 -10.53 3.42 -2.58
N ASN A 55 -11.27 4.01 -1.63
CA ASN A 55 -11.93 5.30 -1.81
C ASN A 55 -10.91 6.42 -2.10
N LEU A 56 -9.79 6.46 -1.36
CA LEU A 56 -8.72 7.43 -1.59
C LEU A 56 -8.02 7.21 -2.94
N LEU A 57 -7.81 5.95 -3.33
CA LEU A 57 -7.21 5.59 -4.63
C LEU A 57 -8.17 5.80 -5.81
N GLY A 58 -9.48 5.89 -5.55
CA GLY A 58 -10.52 5.96 -6.57
C GLY A 58 -10.72 4.67 -7.36
N GLN A 59 -10.17 3.55 -6.88
CA GLN A 59 -10.24 2.24 -7.54
C GLN A 59 -10.05 1.10 -6.52
N PRO A 60 -10.60 -0.09 -6.79
CA PRO A 60 -10.38 -1.26 -5.93
C PRO A 60 -8.93 -1.73 -6.00
N VAL A 61 -8.44 -2.28 -4.88
CA VAL A 61 -7.14 -2.97 -4.85
C VAL A 61 -7.37 -4.41 -5.32
N PRO A 62 -6.59 -4.91 -6.30
CA PRO A 62 -6.70 -6.30 -6.72
C PRO A 62 -6.46 -7.25 -5.55
N ALA A 63 -7.37 -8.21 -5.36
CA ALA A 63 -7.25 -9.27 -4.36
C ALA A 63 -6.89 -10.59 -5.04
N GLU A 64 -5.86 -11.25 -4.55
CA GLU A 64 -5.52 -12.62 -4.90
C GLU A 64 -6.01 -13.53 -3.76
N LEU A 65 -6.76 -14.59 -4.10
CA LEU A 65 -7.31 -15.58 -3.18
C LEU A 65 -6.55 -16.90 -3.30
#